data_AF-A0A645G028-F1
#
_entry.id   AF-A0A645G028-F1
#
_cell.length_a   1.000
_cell.length_b   1.000
_cell.length_c   1.000
_cell.angle_alpha   90.00
_cell.angle_beta   90.00
_cell.angle_gamma   90.00
#
_symmetry.space_group_name_H-M   'P 1'
#
loop_
_entity.id
_entity.type
_entity.pdbx_description
1 polymer ?
#
loop_
_entity_poly.entity_id
_entity_poly.type
_entity_poly.pdbx_seq_one_letter_code
_entity_poly.pdbx_strand_id
1 'polypeptide(L)'
;MTFLGLTVAISGLVLDFPNFGWTRADMQLANIVHAVGAIVLLALACGHIYMGTIGVEGAYQSMKTGYVDETWAKEHHEYWYHDVKAGKSGHPQDSVTGART
;
A
#
# COMPACT_ATOMS: atom_id res chain seq x y z
N MET A 1 5.60 -1.94 -1.89
CA MET A 1 5.61 -1.11 -0.68
C MET A 1 6.15 -1.88 0.53
N THR A 2 5.48 -2.95 0.93
CA THR A 2 5.77 -3.69 2.18
C THR A 2 7.20 -4.20 2.30
N PHE A 3 7.69 -4.98 1.32
CA PHE A 3 9.07 -5.52 1.37
C PHE A 3 10.13 -4.43 1.43
N LEU A 4 9.96 -3.37 0.65
CA LEU A 4 10.90 -2.24 0.65
C LEU A 4 10.87 -1.49 1.98
N GLY A 5 9.69 -1.29 2.56
CA GLY A 5 9.54 -0.73 3.90
C GLY A 5 10.24 -1.58 4.97
N LEU A 6 10.15 -2.91 4.89
CA LEU A 6 10.86 -3.80 5.81
C LEU A 6 12.38 -3.67 5.66
N THR A 7 12.91 -3.61 4.43
CA THR A 7 14.36 -3.41 4.19
C THR A 7 14.85 -2.10 4.79
N VAL A 8 14.12 -1.00 4.58
CA VAL A 8 14.45 0.31 5.16
C VAL A 8 14.36 0.28 6.68
N ALA A 9 13.34 -0.35 7.25
CA ALA A 9 13.18 -0.47 8.69
C ALA A 9 14.32 -1.27 9.35
N ILE A 10 14.69 -2.43 8.78
CA ILE A 10 15.77 -3.28 9.32
C ILE A 10 17.12 -2.57 9.22
N SER A 11 17.43 -1.96 8.07
CA SER A 11 18.68 -1.20 7.91
C SER A 11 18.72 0.05 8.80
N GLY A 12 17.56 0.69 9.05
CA GLY A 12 17.44 1.82 9.98
C GLY A 12 17.71 1.41 11.43
N LEU A 13 17.15 0.28 11.87
CA LEU A 13 17.44 -0.27 13.19
C LEU A 13 18.94 -0.54 13.38
N VAL A 14 19.61 -1.08 12.36
CA VAL A 14 21.06 -1.30 12.42
C VAL A 14 21.82 0.02 12.59
N LEU A 15 21.39 1.11 11.92
CA LEU A 15 21.99 2.44 12.05
C LEU A 15 21.72 3.13 13.39
N ASP A 16 20.55 2.91 13.99
CA ASP A 16 20.16 3.50 15.27
C ASP A 16 20.93 2.92 16.47
N PHE A 17 21.46 1.69 16.33
CA PHE A 17 22.19 0.99 17.39
C PHE A 17 23.68 0.74 17.06
N PRO A 18 24.51 1.78 16.89
CA PRO A 18 25.92 1.62 16.51
C PRO A 18 26.78 0.90 17.57
N ASN A 19 26.32 0.84 18.83
CA ASN A 19 27.05 0.22 19.94
C ASN A 19 26.79 -1.30 20.09
N PHE A 20 26.08 -1.93 19.15
CA PHE A 20 25.70 -3.35 19.21
C PHE A 20 26.74 -4.32 18.62
N GLY A 21 28.02 -3.91 18.61
CA GLY A 21 29.12 -4.72 18.07
C GLY A 21 29.26 -4.68 16.53
N TRP A 22 28.54 -3.79 15.86
CA TRP A 22 28.66 -3.61 14.41
C TRP A 22 30.01 -3.04 14.02
N THR A 23 30.54 -3.51 12.89
CA THR A 23 31.77 -2.95 12.33
C THR A 23 31.47 -1.66 11.55
N ARG A 24 32.52 -0.88 11.27
CA ARG A 24 32.39 0.30 10.40
C ARG A 24 31.87 -0.06 9.00
N ALA A 25 32.25 -1.22 8.48
CA ALA A 25 31.79 -1.70 7.18
C ALA A 25 30.28 -1.99 7.19
N ASP A 26 29.77 -2.61 8.25
CA ASP A 26 28.34 -2.90 8.40
C ASP A 26 27.50 -1.62 8.43
N MET A 27 27.97 -0.61 9.18
CA MET A 27 27.31 0.71 9.23
C MET A 27 27.27 1.40 7.88
N GLN A 28 28.35 1.32 7.10
CA GLN A 28 28.39 1.90 5.74
C GLN A 28 27.43 1.17 4.80
N LEU A 29 27.41 -0.17 4.86
CA LEU A 29 26.49 -0.96 4.05
C LEU A 29 25.04 -0.68 4.42
N ALA A 30 24.72 -0.66 5.71
CA ALA A 30 23.38 -0.33 6.21
C ALA A 30 22.95 1.07 5.76
N ASN A 31 23.87 2.05 5.77
CA ASN A 31 23.58 3.40 5.31
C ASN A 31 23.22 3.45 3.82
N ILE A 32 24.02 2.79 2.97
CA ILE A 32 23.77 2.74 1.52
C ILE A 32 22.43 2.04 1.23
N VAL A 33 22.20 0.89 1.86
CA VAL A 33 20.95 0.13 1.70
C VAL A 33 19.74 0.96 2.17
N HIS A 34 19.85 1.63 3.31
CA HIS A 34 18.78 2.47 3.85
C HIS A 34 18.49 3.66 2.94
N ALA A 35 19.52 4.39 2.51
CA ALA A 35 19.39 5.58 1.67
C ALA A 35 18.77 5.24 0.30
N VAL A 36 19.30 4.22 -0.38
CA VAL A 36 18.76 3.78 -1.68
C VAL A 36 17.34 3.25 -1.52
N GLY A 37 17.10 2.41 -0.50
CA GLY A 37 15.77 1.88 -0.22
C GLY A 37 14.75 2.97 0.08
N ALA A 38 15.12 3.97 0.87
CA ALA A 38 14.27 5.10 1.24
C ALA A 38 13.92 5.97 0.03
N ILE A 39 14.88 6.23 -0.87
CA ILE A 39 14.63 6.99 -2.11
C ILE A 39 13.63 6.25 -3.01
N VAL A 40 13.84 4.95 -3.22
CA VAL A 40 12.90 4.14 -4.03
C VAL A 40 11.53 4.08 -3.37
N LEU A 41 11.48 3.96 -2.04
CA LEU A 41 10.22 3.92 -1.29
C LEU A 41 9.46 5.23 -1.42
N LEU A 42 10.16 6.36 -1.32
CA LEU A 42 9.60 7.68 -1.52
C LEU A 42 9.03 7.84 -2.94
N ALA A 43 9.78 7.46 -3.97
CA ALA A 43 9.33 7.56 -5.36
C ALA A 43 8.07 6.72 -5.60
N LEU A 44 8.06 5.47 -5.13
CA LEU A 44 6.89 4.60 -5.24
C LEU A 44 5.73 5.14 -4.38
N ALA A 45 5.99 5.77 -3.22
CA ALA A 45 4.95 6.30 -2.34
C ALA A 45 4.22 7.45 -3.01
N CYS A 46 4.96 8.33 -3.70
CA CYS A 46 4.36 9.34 -4.57
C CYS A 46 3.48 8.70 -5.65
N GLY A 47 3.95 7.65 -6.33
CA GLY A 47 3.15 6.92 -7.32
C GLY A 47 1.90 6.26 -6.74
N HIS A 48 2.01 5.68 -5.54
CA HIS A 48 0.89 5.06 -4.84
C HIS A 48 -0.17 6.09 -4.43
N ILE A 49 0.25 7.25 -3.90
CA ILE A 49 -0.65 8.36 -3.57
C ILE A 49 -1.32 8.89 -4.84
N TYR A 50 -0.57 9.07 -5.93
CA TYR A 50 -1.11 9.52 -7.20
C TYR A 50 -2.21 8.59 -7.73
N MET A 51 -1.95 7.29 -7.81
CA MET A 51 -2.94 6.30 -8.25
C MET A 51 -4.15 6.24 -7.32
N GLY A 52 -3.94 6.33 -6.01
CA GLY A 52 -5.01 6.29 -5.01
C GLY A 52 -5.82 7.57 -4.89
N THR A 53 -5.44 8.66 -5.56
CA THR A 53 -6.14 9.95 -5.50
C THR A 53 -6.67 10.41 -6.85
N ILE A 54 -5.77 10.65 -7.80
CA ILE A 54 -6.10 11.27 -9.09
C ILE A 54 -6.04 10.26 -10.23
N GLY A 55 -5.14 9.26 -10.15
CA GLY A 55 -4.86 8.33 -11.24
C GLY A 55 -5.96 7.29 -11.49
N VAL A 56 -6.79 6.98 -10.48
CA VAL A 56 -7.96 6.12 -10.62
C VAL A 56 -9.15 6.82 -9.99
N GLU A 57 -10.11 7.24 -10.82
CA GLU A 57 -11.31 7.89 -10.36
C GLU A 57 -12.10 6.98 -9.40
N GLY A 58 -12.61 7.55 -8.32
CA GLY A 58 -13.32 6.78 -7.28
C GLY A 58 -12.43 6.06 -6.26
N ALA A 59 -11.14 5.84 -6.52
CA ALA A 59 -10.24 5.09 -5.61
C ALA A 59 -10.05 5.78 -4.25
N TYR A 60 -10.00 7.11 -4.22
CA TYR A 60 -9.90 7.82 -2.94
C TYR A 60 -11.19 7.71 -2.11
N GLN A 61 -12.35 7.82 -2.77
CA GLN A 61 -13.64 7.73 -2.09
C GLN A 61 -13.86 6.33 -1.54
N SER A 62 -13.44 5.29 -2.26
CA SER A 62 -13.55 3.91 -1.78
C SER A 62 -12.69 3.63 -0.55
N MET A 63 -11.46 4.17 -0.49
CA MET A 63 -10.63 4.09 0.72
C MET A 63 -11.25 4.86 1.90
N LYS A 64 -11.92 5.98 1.64
CA LYS A 64 -12.51 6.83 2.69
C LYS A 64 -13.81 6.26 3.25
N THR A 65 -14.70 5.76 2.40
CA THR A 65 -16.04 5.30 2.78
C THR A 65 -16.09 3.80 3.04
N GLY A 66 -15.16 3.03 2.47
CA GLY A 66 -15.17 1.57 2.48
C GLY A 66 -16.06 0.96 1.40
N TYR A 67 -16.74 1.77 0.57
CA TYR A 67 -17.66 1.29 -0.47
C TYR A 67 -17.15 1.64 -1.88
N VAL A 68 -17.38 0.72 -2.82
CA VAL A 68 -17.11 0.90 -4.25
C VAL A 68 -18.41 0.72 -5.03
N ASP A 69 -18.56 1.44 -6.15
CA ASP A 69 -19.68 1.19 -7.04
C ASP A 69 -19.48 -0.08 -7.86
N GLU A 70 -20.60 -0.67 -8.30
CA GLU A 70 -20.59 -1.94 -9.04
C GLU A 70 -19.89 -1.84 -10.40
N THR A 71 -19.92 -0.67 -11.05
CA THR A 71 -19.28 -0.47 -12.36
C THR A 71 -17.76 -0.44 -12.21
N TRP A 72 -17.25 0.34 -11.25
CA TRP A 72 -15.83 0.41 -10.93
C TRP A 72 -15.27 -0.96 -10.52
N ALA A 73 -16.03 -1.70 -9.69
CA ALA A 73 -15.66 -3.05 -9.28
C ALA A 73 -15.54 -4.01 -10.47
N LYS A 74 -16.44 -3.92 -11.47
CA LYS A 74 -16.33 -4.69 -12.71
C LYS A 74 -15.12 -4.29 -13.55
N GLU A 75 -14.88 -2.99 -13.70
CA GLU A 75 -13.82 -2.48 -14.58
C GLU A 75 -12.40 -2.70 -14.01
N HIS A 76 -12.23 -2.56 -12.69
CA HIS A 76 -10.90 -2.60 -12.06
C HIS A 76 -10.63 -3.92 -11.32
N HIS A 77 -11.67 -4.64 -10.91
CA HIS A 77 -11.56 -5.83 -10.07
C HIS A 77 -12.61 -6.92 -10.43
N GLU A 78 -12.77 -7.21 -11.73
CA GLU A 78 -13.79 -8.13 -12.27
C GLU A 78 -13.89 -9.46 -11.50
N TYR A 79 -12.77 -10.12 -11.24
CA TYR A 79 -12.75 -11.41 -10.52
C TYR A 79 -13.28 -11.29 -9.10
N TRP A 80 -12.86 -10.24 -8.39
CA TRP A 80 -13.35 -9.97 -7.04
C TRP A 80 -14.85 -9.65 -7.06
N TYR A 81 -15.32 -8.86 -8.04
CA TYR A 81 -16.73 -8.58 -8.24
C TYR A 81 -17.55 -9.86 -8.44
N HIS A 82 -17.07 -10.81 -9.25
CA HIS A 82 -17.74 -12.10 -9.46
C HIS A 82 -17.78 -12.95 -8.18
N ASP A 83 -16.69 -13.01 -7.42
CA ASP A 83 -16.66 -13.74 -6.15
C ASP A 83 -17.61 -13.13 -5.11
N VAL A 84 -17.69 -11.80 -5.06
CA VAL A 84 -18.64 -11.06 -4.22
C VAL A 84 -20.08 -11.37 -4.62
N LYS A 85 -20.45 -11.26 -5.90
CA LYS A 85 -21.80 -11.59 -6.39
C LYS A 85 -22.16 -13.06 -6.18
N ALA A 86 -21.18 -13.95 -6.22
CA ALA A 86 -21.35 -15.38 -5.92
C ALA A 86 -21.48 -15.67 -4.41
N GLY A 87 -21.49 -14.65 -3.55
CA GLY A 87 -21.63 -14.80 -2.09
C GLY A 87 -20.37 -15.32 -1.40
N LYS A 88 -19.22 -15.30 -2.06
CA LYS A 88 -17.93 -15.73 -1.47
C LYS A 88 -17.20 -14.62 -0.72
N SER A 89 -17.75 -13.40 -0.71
CA SER A 89 -17.23 -12.35 0.16
C SER A 89 -17.60 -12.71 1.59
N GLY A 90 -16.62 -13.06 2.43
CA GLY A 90 -16.83 -13.41 3.85
C GLY A 90 -17.39 -12.27 4.73
N HIS A 91 -17.96 -11.22 4.14
CA HIS A 91 -18.69 -10.14 4.79
C HIS A 91 -20.13 -10.07 4.25
N PRO A 92 -21.13 -9.83 5.12
CA PRO A 92 -22.48 -9.51 4.67
C PRO A 92 -22.44 -8.29 3.75
N GLN A 93 -22.97 -8.42 2.54
CA GLN A 93 -23.21 -7.27 1.67
C GLN A 93 -24.52 -6.63 2.10
N ASP A 94 -24.44 -5.61 2.93
CA ASP A 94 -25.56 -4.70 3.13
C ASP A 94 -25.82 -3.96 1.82
N SER A 95 -27.02 -4.18 1.27
CA SER A 95 -27.48 -3.53 0.04
C SER A 95 -27.74 -2.06 0.31
N VAL A 96 -26.69 -1.24 0.42
CA VAL A 96 -26.84 0.20 0.55
C VAL A 96 -27.38 0.74 -0.77
N THR A 97 -28.70 0.90 -0.80
CA THR A 97 -29.49 1.39 -1.94
C THR A 97 -29.32 2.91 -2.12
N GLY A 98 -28.15 3.49 -1.81
CA GLY A 98 -28.08 4.87 -1.33
C GLY A 98 -26.89 5.75 -1.70
N ALA A 99 -26.08 5.43 -2.72
CA ALA A 99 -25.01 6.33 -3.19
C ALA A 99 -25.41 7.15 -4.44
N ARG A 100 -26.64 7.67 -4.44
CA ARG A 100 -27.11 8.70 -5.39
C ARG A 100 -27.70 9.89 -4.62
N THR A 101 -26.85 10.75 -4.08
CA THR A 101 -27.08 12.20 -3.89
C THR A 101 -25.73 12.89 -3.78
#